data_AF-A0A955TCD1-F1
#
_entry.id   AF-A0A955TCD1-F1
#
_cell.length_a   1.000
_cell.length_b   1.000
_cell.length_c   1.000
_cell.angle_alpha   90.00
_cell.angle_beta   90.00
_cell.angle_gamma   90.00
#
_symmetry.space_group_name_H-M   'P 1'
#
loop_
_entity.id
_entity.type
_entity.pdbx_description
1 polymer ?
#
loop_
_entity_poly.entity_id
_entity_poly.type
_entity_poly.pdbx_seq_one_letter_code
_entity_poly.pdbx_strand_id
1 'polypeptide(L)'
;MGEFARTSHHVIGSVTDSQCIVCHDQSTHMAGTVRLIDYDNPGSSIAFSDALSAEAFCLGCHDSDGADGNFVPFEDGGVAVNVAGTWGASHHKSAGQTCLDCHENNHGSEKRKLLSPADTPATSPSLTEEEEGFCYTCHGAGGPASKNIEVDFALLSHHNVAYADQSADGGRVECTDCHNPHAGNHQKPLIDPDEPHLVWTGNEVDFCLRCHDGAPPAGVIFPSTSPGTGYDKSRFSSSTHGLSGSVSCGDCHKAHGSNRESLKTMRYEQSDQVSYSGGGAQYLLCWQCHRENVVVGNEARNAFGTLHDKHVKEKRAPCIECHDPHSGYDSGESGLISFVYPDKHGWNFDLNVSGTTYNLSTAYQDTGTNT
;
A
#
# COMPACT_ATOMS: atom_id res chain seq x y z
N MET A 1 2.01 22.88 -31.95
CA MET A 1 2.36 21.73 -31.08
C MET A 1 1.87 22.03 -29.67
N GLY A 2 0.54 22.15 -29.49
CA GLY A 2 -0.11 22.62 -28.26
C GLY A 2 -0.25 21.55 -27.19
N GLU A 3 -1.47 21.35 -26.66
CA GLU A 3 -1.81 20.43 -25.55
C GLU A 3 -1.39 18.96 -25.78
N PHE A 4 -1.21 18.55 -27.03
CA PHE A 4 -0.74 17.21 -27.43
C PHE A 4 0.79 17.01 -27.37
N ALA A 5 1.56 18.04 -27.01
CA ALA A 5 3.01 17.93 -26.79
C ALA A 5 3.37 17.72 -25.31
N ARG A 6 2.38 17.68 -24.42
CA ARG A 6 2.54 17.55 -22.96
C ARG A 6 2.95 16.13 -22.55
N THR A 7 3.41 15.95 -21.31
CA THR A 7 3.86 14.66 -20.75
C THR A 7 2.91 13.48 -21.00
N SER A 8 1.61 13.67 -20.78
CA SER A 8 0.59 12.68 -21.12
C SER A 8 -0.50 13.29 -21.98
N HIS A 9 -1.03 12.51 -22.91
CA HIS A 9 -2.02 12.95 -23.89
C HIS A 9 -2.70 11.74 -24.52
N HIS A 10 -3.93 11.90 -25.01
CA HIS A 10 -4.68 10.82 -25.67
C HIS A 10 -4.20 10.52 -27.09
N VAL A 11 -3.46 11.44 -27.72
CA VAL A 11 -3.01 11.30 -29.11
C VAL A 11 -1.51 11.50 -29.16
N ILE A 12 -0.74 10.41 -29.29
CA ILE A 12 0.72 10.49 -29.38
C ILE A 12 1.18 10.88 -30.80
N GLY A 13 2.11 11.83 -30.87
CA GLY A 13 2.82 12.20 -32.10
C GLY A 13 2.18 13.35 -32.88
N SER A 14 2.19 13.23 -34.21
CA SER A 14 1.64 14.29 -35.08
C SER A 14 0.12 14.16 -35.16
N VAL A 15 -0.61 15.10 -34.56
CA VAL A 15 -2.07 15.14 -34.60
C VAL A 15 -2.56 15.32 -36.05
N THR A 16 -3.38 14.40 -36.52
CA THR A 16 -4.01 14.41 -37.85
C THR A 16 -5.50 14.76 -37.76
N ASP A 17 -6.08 15.25 -38.86
CA ASP A 17 -7.53 15.52 -38.92
C ASP A 17 -8.36 14.26 -38.61
N SER A 18 -7.88 13.08 -39.01
CA SER A 18 -8.51 11.79 -38.71
C SER A 18 -8.55 11.47 -37.23
N GLN A 19 -7.55 11.90 -36.45
CA GLN A 19 -7.55 11.71 -34.99
C GLN A 19 -8.49 12.72 -34.30
N CYS A 20 -8.63 13.94 -34.84
CA CYS A 20 -9.56 14.91 -34.27
C CYS A 20 -11.03 14.48 -34.41
N ILE A 21 -11.40 13.85 -35.54
CA ILE A 21 -12.77 13.37 -35.77
C ILE A 21 -13.12 12.08 -35.00
N VAL A 22 -12.18 11.52 -34.22
CA VAL A 22 -12.51 10.50 -33.21
C VAL A 22 -13.27 11.14 -32.06
N CYS A 23 -12.82 12.30 -31.58
CA CYS A 23 -13.46 12.95 -30.44
C CYS A 23 -14.51 13.97 -30.86
N HIS A 24 -14.32 14.66 -31.99
CA HIS A 24 -15.11 15.83 -32.36
C HIS A 24 -16.13 15.56 -33.47
N ASP A 25 -17.39 15.90 -33.21
CA ASP A 25 -18.43 15.99 -34.23
C ASP A 25 -18.29 17.31 -34.99
N GLN A 26 -17.82 17.22 -36.24
CA GLN A 26 -17.64 18.39 -37.12
C GLN A 26 -18.89 18.78 -37.92
N SER A 27 -20.03 18.10 -37.76
CA SER A 27 -21.26 18.37 -38.52
C SER A 27 -21.77 19.81 -38.36
N THR A 28 -21.45 20.44 -37.23
CA THR A 28 -21.79 21.84 -36.94
C THR A 28 -20.54 22.68 -36.62
N HIS A 29 -19.38 22.33 -37.18
CA HIS A 29 -18.15 23.09 -36.94
C HIS A 29 -18.37 24.59 -37.26
N MET A 30 -17.91 25.48 -36.37
CA MET A 30 -18.16 26.94 -36.36
C MET A 30 -19.52 27.43 -35.83
N ALA A 31 -20.41 26.55 -35.33
CA ALA A 31 -21.70 26.96 -34.74
C ALA A 31 -21.61 27.55 -33.32
N GLY A 32 -20.40 27.78 -32.79
CA GLY A 32 -20.16 28.43 -31.48
C GLY A 32 -20.12 27.49 -30.27
N THR A 33 -20.29 26.18 -30.46
CA THR A 33 -20.16 25.17 -29.41
C THR A 33 -19.39 23.96 -29.94
N VAL A 34 -18.42 23.48 -29.18
CA VAL A 34 -17.70 22.23 -29.50
C VAL A 34 -18.65 21.06 -29.26
N ARG A 35 -18.72 20.13 -30.19
CA ARG A 35 -19.52 18.92 -30.08
C ARG A 35 -18.61 17.70 -30.05
N LEU A 36 -18.88 16.79 -29.14
CA LEU A 36 -18.16 15.54 -28.96
C LEU A 36 -19.01 14.38 -29.49
N ILE A 37 -18.39 13.38 -30.10
CA ILE A 37 -19.09 12.20 -30.60
C ILE A 37 -19.61 11.40 -29.41
N ASP A 38 -20.87 10.97 -29.48
CA ASP A 38 -21.50 10.08 -28.49
C ASP A 38 -21.44 8.64 -29.04
N TYR A 39 -20.40 7.90 -28.67
CA TYR A 39 -20.17 6.55 -29.20
C TYR A 39 -21.24 5.55 -28.74
N ASP A 40 -21.83 5.76 -27.57
CA ASP A 40 -22.90 4.93 -27.02
C ASP A 40 -24.25 5.16 -27.72
N ASN A 41 -24.34 6.24 -28.52
CA ASN A 41 -25.54 6.62 -29.23
C ASN A 41 -25.19 7.04 -30.67
N PRO A 42 -24.99 6.08 -31.59
CA PRO A 42 -24.50 6.35 -32.92
C PRO A 42 -25.31 7.43 -33.67
N GLY A 43 -24.61 8.45 -34.16
CA GLY A 43 -25.21 9.61 -34.85
C GLY A 43 -25.69 10.72 -33.93
N SER A 44 -25.53 10.56 -32.61
CA SER A 44 -25.69 11.62 -31.61
C SER A 44 -24.34 12.33 -31.34
N SER A 45 -24.44 13.53 -30.76
CA SER A 45 -23.27 14.25 -30.26
C SER A 45 -23.60 15.04 -28.99
N ILE A 46 -22.62 15.13 -28.11
CA ILE A 46 -22.69 15.83 -26.84
C ILE A 46 -22.22 17.27 -27.05
N ALA A 47 -23.06 18.25 -26.70
CA ALA A 47 -22.62 19.64 -26.67
C ALA A 47 -21.71 19.84 -25.45
N PHE A 48 -20.44 20.19 -25.69
CA PHE A 48 -19.50 20.43 -24.61
C PHE A 48 -19.80 21.78 -23.95
N SER A 49 -20.32 21.73 -22.72
CA SER A 49 -20.72 22.92 -21.95
C SER A 49 -20.08 23.00 -20.57
N ASP A 50 -19.72 21.86 -19.99
CA ASP A 50 -19.29 21.73 -18.60
C ASP A 50 -18.64 20.36 -18.33
N ALA A 51 -18.19 20.14 -17.10
CA ALA A 51 -17.55 18.90 -16.68
C ALA A 51 -18.46 17.66 -16.73
N LEU A 52 -19.78 17.83 -16.64
CA LEU A 52 -20.72 16.70 -16.77
C LEU A 52 -20.85 16.25 -18.22
N SER A 53 -20.88 17.20 -19.15
CA SER A 53 -20.83 16.89 -20.59
C SER A 53 -19.51 16.21 -20.99
N ALA A 54 -18.40 16.59 -20.34
CA ALA A 54 -17.11 15.93 -20.52
C ALA A 54 -17.12 14.49 -19.98
N GLU A 55 -17.64 14.29 -18.77
CA GLU A 55 -17.75 12.96 -18.15
C GLU A 55 -18.57 12.00 -19.02
N ALA A 56 -19.73 12.44 -19.54
CA ALA A 56 -20.55 11.59 -20.41
C ALA A 56 -19.76 11.11 -21.64
N PHE A 57 -18.99 12.01 -22.27
CA PHE A 57 -18.12 11.66 -23.39
C PHE A 57 -17.01 10.67 -23.00
N CYS A 58 -16.29 10.95 -21.90
CA CYS A 58 -15.21 10.08 -21.45
C CYS A 58 -15.71 8.66 -21.15
N LEU A 59 -16.87 8.54 -20.50
CA LEU A 59 -17.43 7.24 -20.12
C LEU A 59 -17.81 6.40 -21.34
N GLY A 60 -18.37 6.99 -22.41
CA GLY A 60 -18.68 6.25 -23.65
C GLY A 60 -17.47 5.85 -24.49
N CYS A 61 -16.24 6.22 -24.10
CA CYS A 61 -15.01 5.65 -24.65
C CYS A 61 -14.32 4.71 -23.66
N HIS A 62 -14.60 4.86 -22.36
CA HIS A 62 -13.96 4.16 -21.27
C HIS A 62 -14.93 3.19 -20.59
N ASP A 63 -15.67 2.41 -21.38
CA ASP A 63 -16.63 1.43 -20.92
C ASP A 63 -16.28 0.01 -21.42
N SER A 64 -17.30 -0.86 -21.51
CA SER A 64 -17.13 -2.27 -21.87
C SER A 64 -16.91 -2.52 -23.36
N ASP A 65 -17.20 -1.56 -24.22
CA ASP A 65 -17.10 -1.66 -25.68
C ASP A 65 -16.18 -0.60 -26.29
N GLY A 66 -15.69 0.34 -25.49
CA GLY A 66 -14.78 1.38 -25.97
C GLY A 66 -15.54 2.35 -26.89
N ALA A 67 -14.85 2.93 -27.86
CA ALA A 67 -15.50 3.82 -28.83
C ALA A 67 -16.27 3.01 -29.91
N ASP A 68 -17.45 2.48 -29.57
CA ASP A 68 -18.30 1.64 -30.45
C ASP A 68 -17.58 0.37 -30.95
N GLY A 69 -17.05 -0.42 -30.01
CA GLY A 69 -16.28 -1.65 -30.28
C GLY A 69 -14.80 -1.42 -30.56
N ASN A 70 -14.34 -0.16 -30.57
CA ASN A 70 -12.94 0.19 -30.78
C ASN A 70 -12.25 0.61 -29.47
N PHE A 71 -11.45 -0.30 -28.92
CA PHE A 71 -10.64 -0.04 -27.72
C PHE A 71 -9.33 0.68 -28.00
N VAL A 72 -8.93 0.83 -29.26
CA VAL A 72 -7.70 1.51 -29.67
C VAL A 72 -8.02 2.59 -30.70
N PRO A 73 -8.84 3.61 -30.33
CA PRO A 73 -9.33 4.59 -31.27
C PRO A 73 -8.24 5.52 -31.83
N PHE A 74 -7.03 5.48 -31.25
CA PHE A 74 -5.89 6.29 -31.67
C PHE A 74 -4.78 5.43 -32.29
N GLU A 75 -3.98 6.07 -33.14
CA GLU A 75 -2.90 5.40 -33.91
C GLU A 75 -1.72 4.95 -33.04
N ASP A 76 -1.69 5.35 -31.77
CA ASP A 76 -0.63 5.01 -30.82
C ASP A 76 -0.81 3.65 -30.13
N GLY A 77 -1.96 3.00 -30.36
CA GLY A 77 -2.28 1.70 -29.80
C GLY A 77 -2.65 1.73 -28.32
N GLY A 78 -2.92 2.90 -27.74
CA GLY A 78 -3.43 3.03 -26.39
C GLY A 78 -4.79 2.33 -26.25
N VAL A 79 -4.88 1.40 -25.28
CA VAL A 79 -6.11 0.65 -25.02
C VAL A 79 -6.96 1.41 -24.01
N ALA A 80 -8.19 1.74 -24.38
CA ALA A 80 -9.17 2.32 -23.48
C ALA A 80 -9.47 1.35 -22.32
N VAL A 81 -9.30 1.86 -21.11
CA VAL A 81 -9.65 1.12 -19.89
C VAL A 81 -11.13 1.30 -19.56
N ASN A 82 -11.80 0.23 -19.13
CA ASN A 82 -13.20 0.28 -18.69
C ASN A 82 -13.29 0.90 -17.28
N VAL A 83 -13.56 2.21 -17.24
CA VAL A 83 -13.82 2.99 -16.03
C VAL A 83 -15.32 3.09 -15.76
N ALA A 84 -16.17 3.13 -16.79
CA ALA A 84 -17.62 3.28 -16.65
C ALA A 84 -18.25 2.15 -15.83
N GLY A 85 -17.71 0.94 -15.92
CA GLY A 85 -18.17 -0.22 -15.14
C GLY A 85 -18.05 -0.04 -13.63
N THR A 86 -17.16 0.83 -13.14
CA THR A 86 -16.91 1.03 -11.70
C THR A 86 -17.16 2.46 -11.22
N TRP A 87 -17.05 3.47 -12.10
CA TRP A 87 -17.09 4.88 -11.73
C TRP A 87 -18.33 5.27 -10.95
N GLY A 88 -19.51 4.78 -11.37
CA GLY A 88 -20.79 5.08 -10.72
C GLY A 88 -20.86 4.64 -9.25
N ALA A 89 -20.07 3.64 -8.85
CA ALA A 89 -19.99 3.14 -7.48
C ALA A 89 -18.81 3.72 -6.68
N SER A 90 -17.93 4.48 -7.33
CA SER A 90 -16.76 5.07 -6.68
C SER A 90 -17.15 6.13 -5.65
N HIS A 91 -16.33 6.30 -4.62
CA HIS A 91 -16.61 7.36 -3.66
C HIS A 91 -16.48 8.76 -4.28
N HIS A 92 -15.49 8.99 -5.14
CA HIS A 92 -15.28 10.29 -5.77
C HIS A 92 -16.52 10.73 -6.55
N LYS A 93 -17.15 9.82 -7.30
CA LYS A 93 -18.43 10.11 -7.96
C LYS A 93 -19.52 10.45 -6.96
N SER A 94 -19.68 9.67 -5.90
CA SER A 94 -20.68 9.94 -4.85
C SER A 94 -20.44 11.25 -4.09
N ALA A 95 -19.19 11.71 -4.04
CA ALA A 95 -18.76 12.97 -3.45
C ALA A 95 -18.91 14.17 -4.41
N GLY A 96 -19.47 13.95 -5.61
CA GLY A 96 -19.72 14.99 -6.60
C GLY A 96 -18.53 15.34 -7.48
N GLN A 97 -17.44 14.56 -7.44
CA GLN A 97 -16.32 14.73 -8.36
C GLN A 97 -16.70 14.22 -9.75
N THR A 98 -16.05 14.80 -10.75
CA THR A 98 -16.14 14.51 -12.17
C THR A 98 -14.75 14.17 -12.71
N CYS A 99 -14.68 13.69 -13.95
CA CYS A 99 -13.39 13.40 -14.59
C CYS A 99 -12.45 14.61 -14.58
N LEU A 100 -12.98 15.82 -14.79
CA LEU A 100 -12.18 17.04 -14.91
C LEU A 100 -11.69 17.61 -13.57
N ASP A 101 -12.15 17.05 -12.43
CA ASP A 101 -11.60 17.41 -11.13
C ASP A 101 -10.23 16.75 -10.90
N CYS A 102 -9.99 15.59 -11.54
CA CYS A 102 -8.74 14.84 -11.42
C CYS A 102 -7.90 14.85 -12.70
N HIS A 103 -8.56 14.78 -13.84
CA HIS A 103 -7.92 14.78 -15.13
C HIS A 103 -7.99 16.17 -15.73
N GLU A 104 -6.90 16.55 -16.39
CA GLU A 104 -6.81 17.80 -17.11
C GLU A 104 -7.65 17.78 -18.39
N ASN A 105 -7.56 18.86 -19.18
CA ASN A 105 -8.21 18.95 -20.47
C ASN A 105 -8.03 17.66 -21.31
N ASN A 106 -9.10 17.29 -22.00
CA ASN A 106 -9.26 16.01 -22.71
C ASN A 106 -8.19 15.72 -23.77
N HIS A 107 -7.22 16.61 -23.98
CA HIS A 107 -6.11 16.47 -24.91
C HIS A 107 -4.80 16.06 -24.23
N GLY A 108 -4.44 16.64 -23.07
CA GLY A 108 -3.20 16.27 -22.38
C GLY A 108 -2.87 17.05 -21.10
N SER A 109 -1.92 16.54 -20.32
CA SER A 109 -1.39 17.13 -19.08
C SER A 109 0.14 17.07 -19.03
N GLU A 110 0.76 18.03 -18.34
CA GLU A 110 2.18 17.98 -18.00
C GLU A 110 2.51 16.94 -16.92
N LYS A 111 1.47 16.38 -16.26
CA LYS A 111 1.59 15.24 -15.35
C LYS A 111 1.34 13.91 -16.07
N ARG A 112 1.79 12.77 -15.53
CA ARG A 112 1.36 11.43 -15.98
C ARG A 112 -0.11 11.19 -15.65
N LYS A 113 -0.68 10.14 -16.27
CA LYS A 113 -2.08 9.72 -16.07
C LYS A 113 -3.10 10.85 -16.33
N LEU A 114 -2.73 11.84 -17.14
CA LEU A 114 -3.53 13.02 -17.45
C LEU A 114 -3.96 13.84 -16.22
N LEU A 115 -3.24 13.79 -15.10
CA LEU A 115 -3.67 14.45 -13.86
C LEU A 115 -3.64 15.98 -13.96
N SER A 116 -4.60 16.66 -13.34
CA SER A 116 -4.66 18.12 -13.24
C SER A 116 -3.76 18.67 -12.12
N PRO A 117 -3.44 19.99 -12.10
CA PRO A 117 -3.64 20.95 -13.20
C PRO A 117 -2.57 20.81 -14.31
N ALA A 118 -2.96 21.17 -15.54
CA ALA A 118 -2.18 21.13 -16.77
C ALA A 118 -0.83 21.80 -16.66
N ASP A 119 -0.80 22.96 -16.04
CA ASP A 119 0.26 23.94 -16.15
C ASP A 119 1.30 23.83 -15.03
N THR A 120 1.03 22.97 -14.04
CA THR A 120 1.97 22.67 -12.98
C THR A 120 2.84 21.51 -13.45
N PRO A 121 4.10 21.77 -13.81
CA PRO A 121 5.01 20.70 -14.18
C PRO A 121 5.17 19.78 -12.99
N ALA A 122 5.38 18.50 -13.23
CA ALA A 122 5.80 17.64 -12.15
C ALA A 122 7.06 18.20 -11.48
N THR A 123 7.16 18.05 -10.17
CA THR A 123 8.39 18.36 -9.45
C THR A 123 9.49 17.43 -9.97
N SER A 124 10.43 18.03 -10.71
CA SER A 124 11.66 17.41 -11.17
C SER A 124 12.48 16.98 -9.93
N PRO A 125 13.04 15.76 -9.91
CA PRO A 125 13.64 15.09 -11.07
C PRO A 125 12.80 14.10 -11.89
N SER A 126 11.62 13.61 -11.47
CA SER A 126 11.07 12.43 -12.19
C SER A 126 9.56 12.15 -12.19
N LEU A 127 8.66 13.13 -12.18
CA LEU A 127 7.20 12.83 -12.31
C LEU A 127 6.64 12.02 -11.11
N THR A 128 7.44 11.82 -10.06
CA THR A 128 7.27 10.83 -8.97
C THR A 128 6.59 11.38 -7.71
N GLU A 129 6.19 12.64 -7.72
CA GLU A 129 5.30 13.22 -6.69
C GLU A 129 4.00 13.72 -7.32
N GLU A 130 3.74 13.35 -8.57
CA GLU A 130 2.54 13.79 -9.30
C GLU A 130 1.27 13.29 -8.63
N GLU A 131 1.28 12.04 -8.15
CA GLU A 131 0.16 11.42 -7.46
C GLU A 131 0.02 11.99 -6.05
N GLU A 132 1.09 12.04 -5.26
CA GLU A 132 1.07 12.52 -3.88
C GLU A 132 0.64 14.00 -3.83
N GLY A 133 1.29 14.85 -4.63
CA GLY A 133 0.96 16.27 -4.70
C GLY A 133 -0.47 16.52 -5.20
N PHE A 134 -0.96 15.70 -6.13
CA PHE A 134 -2.35 15.75 -6.56
C PHE A 134 -3.31 15.29 -5.46
N CYS A 135 -3.12 14.07 -4.94
CA CYS A 135 -3.97 13.47 -3.90
C CYS A 135 -4.02 14.33 -2.64
N TYR A 136 -2.91 14.93 -2.21
CA TYR A 136 -2.87 15.82 -1.04
C TYR A 136 -3.60 17.15 -1.23
N THR A 137 -3.92 17.55 -2.46
CA THR A 137 -4.83 18.69 -2.68
C THR A 137 -6.21 18.41 -2.04
N CYS A 138 -6.63 17.14 -2.04
CA CYS A 138 -7.89 16.70 -1.44
C CYS A 138 -7.72 16.04 -0.07
N HIS A 139 -6.67 15.23 0.08
CA HIS A 139 -6.38 14.40 1.25
C HIS A 139 -5.27 14.97 2.15
N GLY A 140 -4.86 16.22 1.96
CA GLY A 140 -3.86 16.91 2.77
C GLY A 140 -4.46 17.95 3.70
N ALA A 141 -3.60 18.80 4.25
CA ALA A 141 -4.02 19.87 5.15
C ALA A 141 -4.92 20.89 4.45
N GLY A 142 -6.19 20.99 4.87
CA GLY A 142 -7.16 21.94 4.33
C GLY A 142 -7.89 21.47 3.07
N GLY A 143 -7.65 20.23 2.62
CA GLY A 143 -8.42 19.59 1.56
C GLY A 143 -9.83 19.18 2.01
N PRO A 144 -10.76 18.92 1.06
CA PRO A 144 -12.13 18.50 1.36
C PRO A 144 -12.28 17.11 1.98
N ALA A 145 -11.27 16.24 1.95
CA ALA A 145 -11.40 14.89 2.49
C ALA A 145 -11.49 14.90 4.02
N SER A 146 -12.25 13.94 4.57
CA SER A 146 -12.38 13.77 6.02
C SER A 146 -11.10 13.33 6.73
N LYS A 147 -10.17 12.74 5.98
CA LYS A 147 -8.87 12.27 6.48
C LYS A 147 -7.75 13.03 5.78
N ASN A 148 -6.96 13.75 6.57
CA ASN A 148 -5.66 14.24 6.17
C ASN A 148 -4.67 13.08 6.26
N ILE A 149 -4.23 12.54 5.12
CA ILE A 149 -3.26 11.44 5.05
C ILE A 149 -1.82 11.92 4.87
N GLU A 150 -1.64 13.14 4.38
CA GLU A 150 -0.33 13.78 4.25
C GLU A 150 0.43 13.77 5.59
N VAL A 151 -0.28 13.99 6.71
CA VAL A 151 0.32 13.94 8.05
C VAL A 151 0.75 12.54 8.49
N ASP A 152 0.15 11.47 7.96
CA ASP A 152 0.56 10.09 8.27
C ASP A 152 1.86 9.76 7.53
N PHE A 153 1.99 10.19 6.26
CA PHE A 153 3.21 10.00 5.46
C PHE A 153 4.37 10.92 5.86
N ALA A 154 4.11 11.98 6.64
CA ALA A 154 5.16 12.80 7.24
C ALA A 154 5.80 12.16 8.50
N LEU A 155 5.31 11.00 8.96
CA LEU A 155 5.82 10.35 10.18
C LEU A 155 7.10 9.54 9.94
N LEU A 156 7.79 9.18 11.03
CA LEU A 156 9.10 8.52 11.02
C LEU A 156 9.23 7.32 10.07
N SER A 157 8.22 6.45 10.03
CA SER A 157 8.18 5.35 9.07
C SER A 157 6.84 5.37 8.35
N HIS A 158 6.88 5.07 7.07
CA HIS A 158 5.76 5.00 6.15
C HIS A 158 6.17 4.09 4.99
N HIS A 159 5.26 3.78 4.09
CA HIS A 159 5.65 3.21 2.80
C HIS A 159 6.16 4.31 1.88
N ASN A 160 7.16 4.01 1.05
CA ASN A 160 7.87 4.98 0.22
C ASN A 160 7.02 5.44 -0.98
N VAL A 161 6.05 6.32 -0.69
CA VAL A 161 5.20 6.98 -1.70
C VAL A 161 5.83 8.24 -2.25
N ALA A 162 6.56 9.01 -1.43
CA ALA A 162 7.20 10.21 -1.91
C ALA A 162 8.51 9.90 -2.62
N TYR A 163 8.83 10.68 -3.65
CA TYR A 163 10.07 10.54 -4.40
C TYR A 163 11.32 10.59 -3.53
N ALA A 164 11.33 11.47 -2.52
CA ALA A 164 12.45 11.61 -1.61
C ALA A 164 12.80 10.27 -0.94
N ASP A 165 11.80 9.50 -0.54
CA ASP A 165 11.97 8.17 0.08
C ASP A 165 12.38 7.14 -0.97
N GLN A 166 11.70 7.14 -2.13
CA GLN A 166 11.99 6.21 -3.21
C GLN A 166 13.44 6.33 -3.73
N SER A 167 13.95 7.56 -3.81
CA SER A 167 15.32 7.84 -4.22
C SER A 167 16.36 7.53 -3.15
N ALA A 168 15.96 7.44 -1.87
CA ALA A 168 16.86 7.19 -0.76
C ALA A 168 17.27 5.72 -0.63
N ASP A 169 16.34 4.78 -0.82
CA ASP A 169 16.58 3.34 -0.58
C ASP A 169 16.13 2.41 -1.72
N GLY A 170 15.51 2.96 -2.77
CA GLY A 170 15.01 2.25 -3.94
C GLY A 170 13.66 1.55 -3.75
N GLY A 171 13.06 1.61 -2.57
CA GLY A 171 11.70 1.13 -2.33
C GLY A 171 10.66 2.03 -3.02
N ARG A 172 9.56 1.46 -3.49
CA ARG A 172 8.52 2.18 -4.23
C ARG A 172 7.16 1.55 -4.01
N VAL A 173 6.18 2.39 -3.70
CA VAL A 173 4.75 2.10 -3.84
C VAL A 173 4.04 3.43 -4.07
N GLU A 174 2.90 3.43 -4.72
CA GLU A 174 2.12 4.62 -5.01
C GLU A 174 0.75 4.54 -4.33
N CYS A 175 0.08 5.69 -4.18
CA CYS A 175 -1.29 5.74 -3.68
C CYS A 175 -2.21 4.77 -4.45
N THR A 176 -2.01 4.69 -5.78
CA THR A 176 -2.84 3.89 -6.68
C THR A 176 -2.54 2.40 -6.71
N ASP A 177 -1.48 1.94 -6.01
CA ASP A 177 -1.21 0.51 -5.84
C ASP A 177 -2.12 -0.13 -4.78
N CYS A 178 -2.68 0.69 -3.89
CA CYS A 178 -3.62 0.27 -2.83
C CYS A 178 -5.04 0.76 -3.06
N HIS A 179 -5.19 1.95 -3.64
CA HIS A 179 -6.48 2.62 -3.85
C HIS A 179 -6.74 2.82 -5.34
N ASN A 180 -8.01 2.83 -5.75
CA ASN A 180 -8.35 3.24 -7.11
C ASN A 180 -9.47 4.28 -7.05
N PRO A 181 -9.23 5.52 -7.50
CA PRO A 181 -10.23 6.58 -7.42
C PRO A 181 -11.46 6.29 -8.29
N HIS A 182 -11.34 5.40 -9.29
CA HIS A 182 -12.42 5.01 -10.19
C HIS A 182 -13.26 3.82 -9.71
N ALA A 183 -12.80 3.08 -8.70
CA ALA A 183 -13.45 1.84 -8.27
C ALA A 183 -13.69 1.77 -6.75
N GLY A 184 -12.73 2.24 -5.96
CA GLY A 184 -12.81 2.21 -4.50
C GLY A 184 -13.93 3.09 -3.95
N ASN A 185 -14.52 2.66 -2.83
CA ASN A 185 -15.51 3.43 -2.09
C ASN A 185 -15.25 3.41 -0.57
N HIS A 186 -16.10 4.07 0.21
CA HIS A 186 -15.90 4.18 1.67
C HIS A 186 -15.95 2.84 2.39
N GLN A 187 -16.74 1.89 1.88
CA GLN A 187 -16.88 0.56 2.48
C GLN A 187 -15.75 -0.38 2.03
N LYS A 188 -15.27 -0.21 0.79
CA LYS A 188 -14.20 -0.99 0.17
C LYS A 188 -13.23 -0.06 -0.54
N PRO A 189 -12.34 0.61 0.20
CA PRO A 189 -11.43 1.60 -0.36
C PRO A 189 -10.23 1.00 -1.09
N LEU A 190 -9.97 -0.29 -0.85
CA LEU A 190 -8.82 -1.00 -1.39
C LEU A 190 -9.16 -1.68 -2.73
N ILE A 191 -8.16 -1.80 -3.59
CA ILE A 191 -8.19 -2.61 -4.80
C ILE A 191 -7.35 -3.88 -4.65
N ASP A 192 -7.51 -4.84 -5.56
CA ASP A 192 -6.55 -5.94 -5.67
C ASP A 192 -5.24 -5.42 -6.30
N PRO A 193 -4.09 -5.46 -5.57
CA PRO A 193 -2.81 -5.01 -6.12
C PRO A 193 -2.33 -5.80 -7.36
N ASP A 194 -2.79 -7.03 -7.55
CA ASP A 194 -2.49 -7.83 -8.75
C ASP A 194 -3.41 -7.49 -9.93
N GLU A 195 -4.63 -7.00 -9.62
CA GLU A 195 -5.67 -6.65 -10.59
C GLU A 195 -6.27 -5.26 -10.25
N PRO A 196 -5.53 -4.15 -10.51
CA PRO A 196 -5.81 -2.84 -9.91
C PRO A 196 -7.13 -2.17 -10.33
N HIS A 197 -7.88 -2.79 -11.23
CA HIS A 197 -9.21 -2.38 -11.67
C HIS A 197 -10.33 -3.05 -10.85
N LEU A 198 -10.01 -4.04 -10.03
CA LEU A 198 -10.95 -4.76 -9.18
C LEU A 198 -10.90 -4.23 -7.75
N VAL A 199 -12.07 -3.99 -7.17
CA VAL A 199 -12.21 -3.66 -5.75
C VAL A 199 -11.85 -4.89 -4.92
N TRP A 200 -11.02 -4.70 -3.89
CA TRP A 200 -10.65 -5.78 -2.98
C TRP A 200 -11.86 -6.32 -2.21
N THR A 201 -12.03 -7.64 -2.21
CA THR A 201 -13.11 -8.31 -1.47
C THR A 201 -12.62 -9.27 -0.39
N GLY A 202 -11.31 -9.47 -0.28
CA GLY A 202 -10.70 -10.31 0.75
C GLY A 202 -10.63 -9.60 2.11
N ASN A 203 -9.96 -10.24 3.06
CA ASN A 203 -9.64 -9.61 4.34
C ASN A 203 -8.33 -8.79 4.25
N GLU A 204 -8.01 -8.03 5.30
CA GLU A 204 -6.84 -7.16 5.34
C GLU A 204 -5.51 -7.94 5.32
N VAL A 205 -5.44 -9.11 5.97
CA VAL A 205 -4.22 -9.94 5.96
C VAL A 205 -3.90 -10.40 4.54
N ASP A 206 -4.90 -10.95 3.85
CA ASP A 206 -4.75 -11.40 2.47
C ASP A 206 -4.38 -10.23 1.54
N PHE A 207 -4.88 -9.01 1.80
CA PHE A 207 -4.52 -7.81 1.05
C PHE A 207 -3.04 -7.47 1.23
N CYS A 208 -2.58 -7.34 2.47
CA CYS A 208 -1.19 -6.99 2.76
C CYS A 208 -0.23 -8.04 2.20
N LEU A 209 -0.61 -9.32 2.25
CA LEU A 209 0.20 -10.42 1.73
C LEU A 209 0.33 -10.42 0.21
N ARG A 210 -0.52 -9.70 -0.56
CA ARG A 210 -0.30 -9.54 -2.02
C ARG A 210 1.04 -8.92 -2.35
N CYS A 211 1.52 -7.99 -1.51
CA CYS A 211 2.85 -7.41 -1.67
C CYS A 211 3.87 -8.12 -0.77
N HIS A 212 3.47 -8.54 0.42
CA HIS A 212 4.35 -9.09 1.44
C HIS A 212 4.49 -10.62 1.38
N ASP A 213 4.36 -11.28 0.23
CA ASP A 213 4.55 -12.73 0.07
C ASP A 213 5.91 -13.12 -0.53
N GLY A 214 6.77 -12.14 -0.79
CA GLY A 214 8.06 -12.35 -1.44
C GLY A 214 8.07 -12.02 -2.94
N ALA A 215 6.91 -11.80 -3.56
CA ALA A 215 6.73 -11.51 -4.97
C ALA A 215 5.78 -10.31 -5.19
N PRO A 216 6.23 -9.06 -4.94
CA PRO A 216 5.38 -7.90 -5.06
C PRO A 216 4.76 -7.75 -6.47
N PRO A 217 3.55 -7.17 -6.58
CA PRO A 217 2.94 -6.84 -7.85
C PRO A 217 3.78 -5.86 -8.68
N ALA A 218 3.46 -5.76 -9.97
CA ALA A 218 4.15 -4.85 -10.87
C ALA A 218 4.04 -3.39 -10.38
N GLY A 219 5.18 -2.68 -10.33
CA GLY A 219 5.24 -1.29 -9.88
C GLY A 219 5.60 -1.11 -8.40
N VAL A 220 5.38 -2.13 -7.58
CA VAL A 220 5.79 -2.16 -6.17
C VAL A 220 7.21 -2.71 -6.05
N ILE A 221 8.07 -2.00 -5.33
CA ILE A 221 9.48 -2.38 -5.12
C ILE A 221 9.78 -2.27 -3.63
N PHE A 222 10.36 -3.31 -3.04
CA PHE A 222 10.86 -3.22 -1.66
C PHE A 222 12.30 -2.67 -1.63
N PRO A 223 12.66 -1.90 -0.59
CA PRO A 223 14.04 -1.47 -0.39
C PRO A 223 15.01 -2.67 -0.36
N SER A 224 16.22 -2.47 -0.89
CA SER A 224 17.26 -3.50 -0.93
C SER A 224 17.68 -4.00 0.47
N THR A 225 17.45 -3.20 1.49
CA THR A 225 17.63 -3.55 2.91
C THR A 225 16.34 -3.31 3.67
N SER A 226 15.83 -4.34 4.35
CA SER A 226 14.65 -4.23 5.21
C SER A 226 15.02 -4.59 6.65
N PRO A 227 14.73 -3.74 7.64
CA PRO A 227 15.01 -4.03 9.05
C PRO A 227 14.17 -5.21 9.56
N GLY A 228 14.63 -5.85 10.65
CA GLY A 228 13.91 -6.93 11.32
C GLY A 228 13.85 -8.25 10.53
N THR A 229 12.64 -8.82 10.38
CA THR A 229 12.43 -10.13 9.71
C THR A 229 12.25 -10.03 8.20
N GLY A 230 12.51 -8.86 7.58
CA GLY A 230 12.40 -8.62 6.13
C GLY A 230 11.00 -8.18 5.68
N TYR A 231 10.75 -8.13 4.38
CA TYR A 231 9.43 -7.75 3.83
C TYR A 231 8.52 -8.95 3.56
N ASP A 232 9.07 -10.14 3.32
CA ASP A 232 8.28 -11.36 3.17
C ASP A 232 7.65 -11.76 4.52
N LYS A 233 6.33 -11.84 4.51
CA LYS A 233 5.41 -12.21 5.59
C LYS A 233 4.48 -13.33 5.16
N SER A 234 4.77 -14.05 4.07
CA SER A 234 3.97 -15.19 3.58
C SER A 234 3.67 -16.22 4.67
N ARG A 235 4.58 -16.36 5.65
CA ARG A 235 4.44 -17.26 6.81
C ARG A 235 3.43 -16.79 7.86
N PHE A 236 2.97 -15.54 7.82
CA PHE A 236 2.06 -14.98 8.82
C PHE A 236 0.76 -15.77 8.92
N SER A 237 0.21 -16.21 7.79
CA SER A 237 -1.00 -17.04 7.72
C SER A 237 -0.89 -18.35 8.51
N SER A 238 0.33 -18.88 8.65
CA SER A 238 0.64 -20.09 9.43
C SER A 238 1.14 -19.81 10.86
N SER A 239 1.31 -18.54 11.23
CA SER A 239 1.72 -18.14 12.58
C SER A 239 0.61 -18.31 13.60
N THR A 240 0.95 -18.29 14.89
CA THR A 240 -0.05 -18.30 15.97
C THR A 240 -1.05 -17.15 15.86
N HIS A 241 -0.61 -15.97 15.39
CA HIS A 241 -1.49 -14.80 15.20
C HIS A 241 -2.38 -14.97 13.96
N GLY A 242 -1.83 -15.44 12.83
CA GLY A 242 -2.62 -15.70 11.63
C GLY A 242 -3.67 -16.80 11.84
N LEU A 243 -3.29 -17.89 12.52
CA LEU A 243 -4.18 -19.02 12.81
C LEU A 243 -5.27 -18.70 13.84
N SER A 244 -5.07 -17.69 14.71
CA SER A 244 -6.13 -17.30 15.65
C SER A 244 -7.32 -16.65 14.94
N GLY A 245 -7.11 -16.10 13.73
CA GLY A 245 -8.10 -15.37 12.96
C GLY A 245 -8.60 -14.08 13.62
N SER A 246 -8.00 -13.68 14.74
CA SER A 246 -8.41 -12.55 15.57
C SER A 246 -7.43 -11.38 15.52
N VAL A 247 -6.31 -11.54 14.82
CA VAL A 247 -5.27 -10.51 14.68
C VAL A 247 -5.05 -10.25 13.20
N SER A 248 -5.16 -8.98 12.83
CA SER A 248 -4.85 -8.45 11.51
C SER A 248 -3.52 -7.69 11.52
N CYS A 249 -3.02 -7.37 10.33
CA CYS A 249 -1.84 -6.52 10.17
C CYS A 249 -2.04 -5.15 10.85
N GLY A 250 -3.22 -4.56 10.71
CA GLY A 250 -3.61 -3.26 11.28
C GLY A 250 -3.60 -3.17 12.81
N ASP A 251 -3.65 -4.30 13.53
CA ASP A 251 -3.55 -4.31 15.00
C ASP A 251 -2.12 -3.95 15.47
N CYS A 252 -1.13 -4.30 14.65
CA CYS A 252 0.28 -4.08 14.95
C CYS A 252 0.91 -2.97 14.09
N HIS A 253 0.43 -2.75 12.88
CA HIS A 253 1.00 -1.82 11.90
C HIS A 253 0.01 -0.76 11.43
N LYS A 254 0.52 0.38 10.98
CA LYS A 254 -0.25 1.44 10.32
C LYS A 254 0.15 1.49 8.86
N ALA A 255 -0.78 1.21 7.94
CA ALA A 255 -0.47 1.13 6.51
C ALA A 255 0.10 2.42 5.89
N HIS A 256 -0.25 3.59 6.44
CA HIS A 256 0.18 4.88 5.87
C HIS A 256 1.39 5.48 6.58
N GLY A 257 1.51 5.32 7.90
CA GLY A 257 2.66 5.83 8.62
C GLY A 257 2.55 5.75 10.14
N SER A 258 3.71 5.79 10.80
CA SER A 258 3.84 5.76 12.25
C SER A 258 5.09 6.51 12.73
N ASN A 259 5.02 7.08 13.93
CA ASN A 259 6.16 7.64 14.67
C ASN A 259 7.11 6.57 15.25
N ARG A 260 7.00 5.33 14.77
CA ARG A 260 7.75 4.17 15.25
C ARG A 260 8.20 3.39 14.05
N GLU A 261 9.41 2.85 14.10
CA GLU A 261 9.97 2.02 13.02
C GLU A 261 9.01 0.90 12.58
N SER A 262 9.15 0.46 11.32
CA SER A 262 8.37 -0.63 10.74
C SER A 262 6.86 -0.45 10.91
N LEU A 263 6.36 0.79 10.81
CA LEU A 263 4.93 1.12 10.83
C LEU A 263 4.20 0.75 12.13
N LYS A 264 4.90 0.45 13.24
CA LYS A 264 4.27 -0.09 14.46
C LYS A 264 3.23 0.86 15.05
N THR A 265 2.05 0.37 15.43
CA THR A 265 0.99 1.17 16.09
C THR A 265 1.41 1.66 17.46
N MET A 266 2.22 0.86 18.18
CA MET A 266 2.64 1.10 19.56
C MET A 266 4.09 0.71 19.86
N ARG A 267 4.57 1.06 21.06
CA ARG A 267 5.98 0.90 21.47
C ARG A 267 6.35 -0.56 21.56
N TYR A 268 7.60 -0.88 21.30
CA TYR A 268 8.07 -1.73 20.21
C TYR A 268 9.59 -1.90 20.29
N GLU A 269 10.23 -1.90 21.47
CA GLU A 269 11.70 -1.89 21.54
C GLU A 269 12.29 -3.28 21.25
N GLN A 270 13.01 -3.39 20.14
CA GLN A 270 13.61 -4.64 19.65
C GLN A 270 15.10 -4.76 19.95
N SER A 271 15.73 -3.71 20.48
CA SER A 271 17.15 -3.73 20.83
C SER A 271 17.41 -4.65 22.03
N ASP A 272 18.55 -5.34 22.00
CA ASP A 272 19.06 -6.06 23.16
C ASP A 272 19.40 -5.08 24.31
N GLN A 273 19.42 -5.60 25.53
CA GLN A 273 19.77 -4.89 26.76
C GLN A 273 18.83 -3.73 27.14
N VAL A 274 17.64 -3.67 26.54
CA VAL A 274 16.60 -2.70 26.93
C VAL A 274 16.13 -3.02 28.34
N SER A 275 16.32 -2.06 29.25
CA SER A 275 15.93 -2.24 30.65
C SER A 275 14.41 -2.31 30.79
N TYR A 276 13.93 -3.36 31.47
CA TYR A 276 12.52 -3.49 31.78
C TYR A 276 12.07 -2.41 32.77
N SER A 277 11.26 -1.46 32.31
CA SER A 277 10.88 -0.29 33.12
C SER A 277 9.39 0.01 33.04
N GLY A 278 8.83 0.56 34.12
CA GLY A 278 7.49 1.14 34.15
C GLY A 278 6.35 0.19 33.72
N GLY A 279 6.37 -1.08 34.13
CA GLY A 279 5.33 -2.06 33.73
C GLY A 279 5.45 -2.50 32.27
N GLY A 280 6.68 -2.61 31.75
CA GLY A 280 6.91 -3.07 30.39
C GLY A 280 6.53 -2.04 29.32
N ALA A 281 6.67 -0.74 29.61
CA ALA A 281 6.33 0.35 28.69
C ALA A 281 7.05 0.28 27.33
N GLN A 282 8.15 -0.47 27.23
CA GLN A 282 8.87 -0.76 26.00
C GLN A 282 8.18 -1.79 25.08
N TYR A 283 7.20 -2.54 25.57
CA TYR A 283 6.49 -3.61 24.85
C TYR A 283 4.97 -3.37 24.73
N LEU A 284 4.55 -2.10 24.76
CA LEU A 284 3.12 -1.71 24.70
C LEU A 284 2.36 -2.31 23.51
N LEU A 285 3.01 -2.53 22.38
CA LEU A 285 2.45 -3.19 21.20
C LEU A 285 1.91 -4.58 21.56
N CYS A 286 2.71 -5.38 22.26
CA CYS A 286 2.37 -6.73 22.68
C CYS A 286 1.29 -6.70 23.77
N TRP A 287 1.38 -5.73 24.68
CA TRP A 287 0.46 -5.60 25.82
C TRP A 287 -0.96 -5.15 25.45
N GLN A 288 -1.22 -4.84 24.18
CA GLN A 288 -2.59 -4.67 23.67
C GLN A 288 -3.45 -5.91 23.89
N CYS A 289 -2.84 -7.08 23.72
CA CYS A 289 -3.53 -8.35 23.73
C CYS A 289 -2.99 -9.27 24.82
N HIS A 290 -1.68 -9.22 25.06
CA HIS A 290 -1.03 -10.04 26.07
C HIS A 290 -1.04 -9.33 27.43
N ARG A 291 -1.53 -10.00 28.47
CA ARG A 291 -1.48 -9.45 29.82
C ARG A 291 -0.09 -9.62 30.41
N GLU A 292 0.55 -8.52 30.78
CA GLU A 292 1.92 -8.50 31.33
C GLU A 292 2.11 -9.53 32.46
N ASN A 293 1.17 -9.57 33.41
CA ASN A 293 1.23 -10.47 34.57
C ASN A 293 1.18 -11.96 34.21
N VAL A 294 0.59 -12.31 33.05
CA VAL A 294 0.47 -13.68 32.52
C VAL A 294 1.69 -14.08 31.68
N VAL A 295 2.40 -13.12 31.08
CA VAL A 295 3.56 -13.42 30.23
C VAL A 295 4.86 -13.36 31.04
N VAL A 296 5.10 -12.24 31.73
CA VAL A 296 6.35 -11.94 32.43
C VAL A 296 6.13 -11.65 33.92
N GLY A 297 5.01 -12.09 34.50
CA GLY A 297 4.67 -11.82 35.90
C GLY A 297 4.50 -13.07 36.75
N ASN A 298 4.03 -12.86 37.98
CA ASN A 298 3.85 -13.91 38.97
C ASN A 298 2.76 -14.93 38.61
N GLU A 299 1.95 -14.65 37.59
CA GLU A 299 0.93 -15.55 37.05
C GLU A 299 1.39 -16.25 35.76
N ALA A 300 2.68 -16.17 35.42
CA ALA A 300 3.23 -16.81 34.24
C ALA A 300 3.01 -18.33 34.27
N ARG A 301 1.95 -18.77 33.59
CA ARG A 301 1.59 -20.16 33.33
C ARG A 301 1.71 -20.44 31.84
N ASN A 302 2.86 -20.12 31.28
CA ASN A 302 3.21 -20.42 29.89
C ASN A 302 4.23 -21.58 29.84
N ALA A 303 4.56 -22.04 28.63
CA ALA A 303 5.45 -23.18 28.40
C ALA A 303 6.82 -23.05 29.10
N PHE A 304 7.25 -21.81 29.39
CA PHE A 304 8.53 -21.47 30.01
C PHE A 304 8.45 -21.22 31.53
N GLY A 305 7.27 -21.34 32.15
CA GLY A 305 7.08 -21.05 33.58
C GLY A 305 7.54 -19.64 33.95
N THR A 306 8.46 -19.53 34.92
CA THR A 306 9.02 -18.24 35.37
C THR A 306 10.18 -17.72 34.52
N LEU A 307 10.61 -18.44 33.47
CA LEU A 307 11.80 -18.06 32.69
C LEU A 307 11.59 -16.80 31.85
N HIS A 308 10.35 -16.46 31.47
CA HIS A 308 10.07 -15.20 30.79
C HIS A 308 10.42 -13.98 31.66
N ASP A 309 10.12 -14.02 32.96
CA ASP A 309 10.49 -12.96 33.90
C ASP A 309 12.03 -12.79 33.93
N LYS A 310 12.75 -13.91 34.02
CA LYS A 310 14.21 -13.93 33.99
C LYS A 310 14.78 -13.37 32.69
N HIS A 311 14.35 -13.86 31.52
CA HIS A 311 14.93 -13.42 30.25
C HIS A 311 14.58 -11.98 29.92
N VAL A 312 13.30 -11.62 30.07
CA VAL A 312 12.82 -10.29 29.67
C VAL A 312 13.21 -9.21 30.68
N LYS A 313 13.17 -9.49 32.00
CA LYS A 313 13.49 -8.48 33.02
C LYS A 313 14.94 -8.50 33.48
N GLU A 314 15.49 -9.67 33.79
CA GLU A 314 16.86 -9.75 34.32
C GLU A 314 17.90 -9.74 33.20
N LYS A 315 17.70 -10.55 32.16
CA LYS A 315 18.62 -10.66 31.02
C LYS A 315 18.39 -9.62 29.94
N ARG A 316 17.25 -8.91 30.00
CA ARG A 316 16.88 -7.82 29.09
C ARG A 316 16.76 -8.24 27.63
N ALA A 317 16.38 -9.51 27.41
CA ALA A 317 16.11 -10.08 26.11
C ALA A 317 14.75 -9.54 25.57
N PRO A 318 14.71 -8.86 24.41
CA PRO A 318 13.47 -8.43 23.79
C PRO A 318 12.67 -9.63 23.26
N CYS A 319 11.35 -9.50 23.15
CA CYS A 319 10.49 -10.62 22.75
C CYS A 319 10.89 -11.22 21.38
N ILE A 320 11.38 -10.39 20.44
CA ILE A 320 11.77 -10.79 19.08
C ILE A 320 12.97 -11.73 19.05
N GLU A 321 13.78 -11.74 20.12
CA GLU A 321 14.92 -12.65 20.25
C GLU A 321 14.47 -14.11 20.35
N CYS A 322 13.26 -14.34 20.87
CA CYS A 322 12.68 -15.68 20.99
C CYS A 322 11.44 -15.88 20.12
N HIS A 323 10.71 -14.82 19.74
CA HIS A 323 9.41 -14.90 19.08
C HIS A 323 9.40 -14.12 17.76
N ASP A 324 9.02 -14.75 16.65
CA ASP A 324 8.67 -14.03 15.43
C ASP A 324 7.14 -13.95 15.30
N PRO A 325 6.54 -12.76 15.47
CA PRO A 325 5.09 -12.61 15.38
C PRO A 325 4.54 -12.92 13.97
N HIS A 326 5.42 -13.02 12.96
CA HIS A 326 5.06 -13.29 11.57
C HIS A 326 5.35 -14.70 11.10
N SER A 327 6.08 -15.51 11.87
CA SER A 327 6.46 -16.85 11.43
C SER A 327 5.69 -17.95 12.15
N GLY A 328 5.61 -19.07 11.44
CA GLY A 328 4.95 -20.28 11.87
C GLY A 328 5.56 -20.91 13.12
N TYR A 329 4.73 -21.72 13.74
CA TYR A 329 5.01 -22.71 14.77
C TYR A 329 6.27 -23.56 14.48
N ASP A 330 7.23 -23.57 15.41
CA ASP A 330 8.23 -24.63 15.47
C ASP A 330 7.62 -25.88 16.14
N SER A 331 7.88 -27.06 15.58
CA SER A 331 7.39 -28.33 16.13
C SER A 331 7.93 -28.57 17.53
N GLY A 332 7.13 -28.22 18.55
CA GLY A 332 7.49 -28.33 19.95
C GLY A 332 6.88 -27.22 20.81
N GLU A 333 6.86 -25.96 20.34
CA GLU A 333 6.39 -24.79 21.10
C GLU A 333 5.88 -23.68 20.17
N SER A 334 4.61 -23.29 20.33
CA SER A 334 3.97 -22.32 19.44
C SER A 334 4.55 -20.92 19.56
N GLY A 335 5.04 -20.37 18.44
CA GLY A 335 5.45 -18.98 18.30
C GLY A 335 6.90 -18.66 18.66
N LEU A 336 7.78 -19.66 18.78
CA LEU A 336 9.21 -19.44 18.92
C LEU A 336 9.91 -19.35 17.56
N ILE A 337 11.01 -18.61 17.51
CA ILE A 337 11.96 -18.68 16.39
C ILE A 337 12.78 -19.95 16.48
N SER A 338 13.23 -20.43 15.31
CA SER A 338 14.17 -21.54 15.25
C SER A 338 15.55 -21.12 15.74
N PHE A 339 15.99 -21.68 16.87
CA PHE A 339 17.35 -21.49 17.41
C PHE A 339 18.46 -22.20 16.60
N VAL A 340 18.13 -22.77 15.43
CA VAL A 340 19.05 -23.55 14.58
C VAL A 340 19.86 -22.66 13.62
N TYR A 341 19.52 -21.38 13.49
CA TYR A 341 20.29 -20.44 12.68
C TYR A 341 21.20 -19.58 13.57
N PRO A 342 22.48 -19.36 13.19
CA PRO A 342 23.27 -18.31 13.81
C PRO A 342 22.48 -17.01 13.65
N ASP A 343 22.37 -16.25 14.73
CA ASP A 343 21.58 -15.03 14.72
C ASP A 343 22.11 -14.06 13.64
N LYS A 344 21.26 -13.09 13.25
CA LYS A 344 21.66 -12.02 12.31
C LYS A 344 22.70 -11.05 12.91
N HIS A 345 23.23 -11.32 14.11
CA HIS A 345 24.12 -10.46 14.86
C HIS A 345 25.52 -11.06 15.08
N GLY A 346 25.80 -12.26 14.56
CA GLY A 346 27.10 -12.90 14.68
C GLY A 346 27.39 -13.45 16.08
N TRP A 347 26.39 -13.56 16.95
CA TRP A 347 26.50 -14.37 18.15
C TRP A 347 26.24 -15.82 17.76
N ASN A 348 27.31 -16.62 17.82
CA ASN A 348 27.12 -18.04 18.08
C ASN A 348 26.48 -18.14 19.47
N PHE A 349 25.17 -18.34 19.51
CA PHE A 349 24.61 -19.15 20.58
C PHE A 349 25.19 -20.55 20.37
N ASP A 350 26.41 -20.79 20.87
CA ASP A 350 26.98 -22.12 20.98
C ASP A 350 26.15 -22.87 22.03
N LEU A 351 24.93 -23.27 21.66
CA LEU A 351 24.18 -24.34 22.29
C LEU A 351 24.90 -25.64 21.92
N ASN A 352 26.03 -25.85 22.56
CA ASN A 352 26.83 -27.06 22.42
C ASN A 352 26.11 -28.19 23.14
N VAL A 353 25.05 -28.72 22.52
CA VAL A 353 24.36 -29.93 22.99
C VAL A 353 25.06 -31.12 22.37
N SER A 354 25.73 -31.89 23.21
CA SER A 354 26.47 -33.09 22.82
C SER A 354 25.61 -34.09 22.03
N GLY A 355 25.76 -34.09 20.70
CA GLY A 355 25.76 -35.28 19.86
C GLY A 355 24.45 -36.08 19.70
N THR A 356 23.27 -35.55 20.01
CA THR A 356 22.02 -36.30 19.76
C THR A 356 20.89 -35.40 19.28
N THR A 357 20.33 -35.70 18.10
CA THR A 357 19.13 -35.08 17.55
C THR A 357 17.92 -35.34 18.44
N TYR A 358 17.48 -34.33 19.19
CA TYR A 358 16.18 -34.27 19.86
C TYR A 358 15.60 -32.85 19.84
N ASN A 359 14.27 -32.79 19.89
CA ASN A 359 13.43 -31.59 19.99
C ASN A 359 14.04 -30.51 20.89
N LEU A 360 14.29 -29.34 20.30
CA LEU A 360 15.02 -28.21 20.90
C LEU A 360 14.22 -27.40 21.94
N SER A 361 13.05 -27.86 22.38
CA SER A 361 12.23 -27.15 23.38
C SER A 361 12.72 -27.27 24.83
N THR A 362 13.78 -28.05 25.09
CA THR A 362 14.43 -28.13 26.41
C THR A 362 15.78 -27.42 26.47
N ALA A 363 16.19 -26.75 25.38
CA ALA A 363 17.56 -26.25 25.20
C ALA A 363 17.86 -24.91 25.91
N TYR A 364 16.87 -24.18 26.43
CA TYR A 364 17.13 -23.09 27.39
C TYR A 364 17.28 -23.64 28.82
N GLN A 365 18.16 -24.62 29.00
CA GLN A 365 18.78 -24.82 30.31
C GLN A 365 19.88 -23.80 30.43
N ASP A 366 19.66 -22.77 31.26
CA ASP A 366 20.74 -21.97 31.81
C ASP A 366 21.71 -22.93 32.53
N THR A 367 22.79 -23.32 31.86
CA THR A 367 23.84 -24.13 32.45
C THR A 367 24.75 -23.28 33.34
N GLY A 368 24.27 -22.13 33.84
CA GLY A 368 24.99 -21.17 34.67
C GLY A 368 25.92 -21.85 35.67
N THR A 369 27.19 -21.97 35.27
CA THR A 369 28.28 -22.09 36.21
C THR A 369 28.72 -20.67 36.49
N ASN A 370 28.34 -20.18 37.66
CA ASN A 370 29.02 -19.04 38.29
C ASN A 370 30.53 -19.27 38.22
N THR A 371 31.24 -18.34 37.60
CA THR A 371 32.61 -17.98 37.99
C THR A 371 32.61 -16.54 38.44
#